data_AF-A0A926CUG5-F1
#
_entry.id   AF-A0A926CUG5-F1
#
_cell.length_a   1.000
_cell.length_b   1.000
_cell.length_c   1.000
_cell.angle_alpha   90.00
_cell.angle_beta   90.00
_cell.angle_gamma   90.00
#
_symmetry.space_group_name_H-M   'P 1'
#
loop_
_entity.id
_entity.type
_entity.pdbx_description
1 polymer ?
#
loop_
_entity_poly.entity_id
_entity_poly.type
_entity_poly.pdbx_seq_one_letter_code
_entity_poly.pdbx_strand_id
1 'polypeptide(L)'
;MAVSPPTSSRIAPWLIRLLLAVTLFFGSEILLWTNLSGRSASDWLLLSPGYLALSTLLLDFIVRYRVRDLPGLMTIAGLYGLLNALLLNPDTTLFDIPRTLVTRVTGAHTLLGLEMLILFLALTGGHLRS
;
A
#
# COMPACT_ATOMS: atom_id res chain seq x y z
N MET A 1 11.61 -37.84 -9.87
CA MET A 1 10.24 -37.56 -9.41
C MET A 1 10.29 -36.31 -8.55
N ALA A 2 9.88 -35.15 -9.06
CA ALA A 2 9.98 -33.89 -8.33
C ALA A 2 8.84 -33.81 -7.31
N VAL A 3 9.18 -33.75 -6.01
CA VAL A 3 8.22 -33.53 -4.93
C VAL A 3 7.70 -32.11 -5.09
N SER A 4 6.41 -31.96 -5.42
CA SER A 4 5.75 -30.66 -5.44
C SER A 4 5.80 -30.07 -4.02
N PRO A 5 6.21 -28.80 -3.85
CA PRO A 5 6.24 -28.18 -2.53
C PRO A 5 4.81 -28.15 -1.94
N PRO A 6 4.66 -28.29 -0.62
CA PRO A 6 3.37 -28.25 0.04
C PRO A 6 2.64 -26.94 -0.30
N THR A 7 1.33 -27.02 -0.53
CA THR A 7 0.47 -25.87 -0.90
C THR A 7 0.59 -24.69 0.08
N SER A 8 0.90 -24.94 1.35
CA SER A 8 1.17 -23.91 2.37
C SER A 8 2.31 -22.96 1.99
N SER A 9 3.35 -23.44 1.29
CA SER A 9 4.51 -22.62 0.91
C SER A 9 4.17 -21.58 -0.15
N ARG A 10 3.15 -21.85 -0.98
CA ARG A 10 2.69 -20.93 -2.03
C ARG A 10 1.69 -19.91 -1.52
N ILE A 11 0.94 -20.24 -0.46
CA ILE A 11 -0.12 -19.39 0.09
C ILE A 11 0.47 -18.26 0.94
N ALA A 12 1.53 -18.53 1.72
CA ALA A 12 2.09 -17.55 2.65
C ALA A 12 2.50 -16.21 1.98
N PRO A 13 3.22 -16.18 0.83
CA PRO A 13 3.55 -14.91 0.17
C PRO A 13 2.32 -14.11 -0.27
N TRP A 14 1.27 -14.79 -0.74
CA TRP A 14 0.03 -14.14 -1.15
C TRP A 14 -0.75 -13.59 0.02
N LEU A 15 -0.75 -14.27 1.18
CA LEU A 15 -1.32 -13.73 2.42
C LEU A 15 -0.62 -12.46 2.86
N ILE A 16 0.71 -12.40 2.76
CA ILE A 16 1.48 -11.19 3.10
C ILE A 16 1.15 -10.04 2.15
N ARG A 17 1.06 -10.30 0.85
CA ARG A 17 0.64 -9.30 -0.16
C ARG A 17 -0.77 -8.80 0.08
N LEU A 18 -1.70 -9.71 0.43
CA LEU A 18 -3.09 -9.37 0.74
C LEU A 18 -3.19 -8.55 2.01
N LEU A 19 -2.47 -8.93 3.07
CA LEU A 19 -2.45 -8.20 4.34
C LEU A 19 -1.97 -6.76 4.14
N LEU A 20 -0.88 -6.57 3.40
CA LEU A 20 -0.40 -5.23 3.06
C LEU A 20 -1.43 -4.47 2.21
N ALA A 21 -2.04 -5.11 1.21
CA ALA A 21 -3.07 -4.49 0.37
C ALA A 21 -4.25 -3.97 1.20
N VAL A 22 -4.78 -4.80 2.12
CA VAL A 22 -5.89 -4.44 3.01
C VAL A 22 -5.50 -3.28 3.93
N THR A 23 -4.28 -3.30 4.47
CA THR A 23 -3.79 -2.24 5.36
C THR A 23 -3.68 -0.91 4.63
N LEU A 24 -3.10 -0.91 3.42
CA LEU A 24 -2.97 0.30 2.59
C LEU A 24 -4.33 0.81 2.08
N PHE A 25 -5.22 -0.10 1.70
CA PHE A 25 -6.61 0.23 1.32
C PHE A 25 -7.32 0.92 2.48
N PHE A 26 -7.29 0.32 3.67
CA PHE A 26 -7.91 0.86 4.87
C PHE A 26 -7.38 2.25 5.22
N GLY A 27 -6.06 2.44 5.24
CA GLY A 27 -5.46 3.74 5.52
C GLY A 27 -5.86 4.82 4.51
N SER A 28 -5.90 4.48 3.23
CA SER A 28 -6.33 5.40 2.18
C SER A 28 -7.81 5.79 2.30
N GLU A 29 -8.68 4.84 2.63
CA GLU A 29 -10.11 5.12 2.83
C GLU A 29 -10.36 5.99 4.08
N ILE A 30 -9.56 5.85 5.13
CA ILE A 30 -9.61 6.76 6.28
C ILE A 30 -9.28 8.20 5.85
N LEU A 31 -8.28 8.38 4.98
CA LEU A 31 -7.92 9.71 4.49
C LEU A 31 -9.04 10.34 3.66
N LEU A 32 -9.74 9.50 2.88
CA LEU A 32 -10.77 9.91 1.95
C LEU A 32 -12.17 9.85 2.57
N TRP A 33 -12.25 9.64 3.88
CA TRP A 33 -13.50 9.36 4.61
C TRP A 33 -14.61 10.40 4.41
N THR A 34 -14.23 11.63 4.05
CA THR A 34 -15.17 12.72 3.74
C THR A 34 -15.99 12.51 2.46
N ASN A 35 -15.62 11.57 1.57
CA ASN A 35 -16.29 11.30 0.29
C ASN A 35 -16.73 9.83 0.13
N LEU A 36 -17.04 9.12 1.23
CA LEU A 36 -17.42 7.70 1.20
C LEU A 36 -18.62 7.40 0.26
N SER A 37 -19.58 8.32 0.16
CA SER A 37 -20.82 8.15 -0.62
C SER A 37 -20.68 8.47 -2.10
N GLY A 38 -19.50 8.92 -2.56
CA GLY A 38 -19.28 9.31 -3.95
C GLY A 38 -18.82 8.19 -4.90
N ARG A 39 -18.48 7.00 -4.37
CA ARG A 39 -17.89 5.91 -5.15
C ARG A 39 -18.93 4.93 -5.66
N SER A 40 -18.86 4.66 -6.96
CA SER A 40 -19.67 3.63 -7.62
C SER A 40 -19.16 2.22 -7.28
N ALA A 41 -20.00 1.21 -7.46
CA ALA A 41 -19.60 -0.19 -7.26
C ALA A 41 -18.42 -0.62 -8.17
N SER A 42 -18.33 -0.05 -9.38
CA SER A 42 -17.21 -0.26 -10.30
C SER A 42 -15.88 0.29 -9.78
N ASP A 43 -15.91 1.41 -9.04
CA ASP A 43 -14.69 1.99 -8.47
C ASP A 43 -14.09 1.05 -7.43
N TRP A 44 -14.93 0.46 -6.56
CA TRP A 44 -14.49 -0.54 -5.59
C TRP A 44 -13.89 -1.78 -6.25
N LEU A 45 -14.46 -2.21 -7.39
CA LEU A 45 -13.94 -3.33 -8.17
C LEU A 45 -12.59 -3.02 -8.81
N LEU A 46 -12.29 -1.76 -9.15
CA LEU A 46 -11.01 -1.34 -9.69
C LEU A 46 -9.96 -1.10 -8.59
N LEU A 47 -10.37 -0.54 -7.46
CA LEU A 47 -9.50 -0.25 -6.33
C LEU A 47 -8.95 -1.53 -5.70
N SER A 48 -9.79 -2.54 -5.48
CA SER A 48 -9.39 -3.80 -4.85
C SER A 48 -8.18 -4.47 -5.52
N PRO A 49 -8.20 -4.76 -6.84
CA PRO A 49 -7.02 -5.28 -7.55
C PRO A 49 -5.90 -4.24 -7.65
N GLY A 50 -6.23 -2.94 -7.69
CA GLY A 50 -5.25 -1.86 -7.69
C GLY A 50 -4.34 -1.86 -6.45
N TYR A 51 -4.92 -1.96 -5.26
CA TYR A 51 -4.14 -2.05 -4.02
C TYR A 51 -3.37 -3.36 -3.89
N LEU A 52 -3.90 -4.47 -4.43
CA LEU A 52 -3.18 -5.74 -4.48
C LEU A 52 -1.97 -5.69 -5.42
N ALA A 53 -2.10 -5.03 -6.58
CA ALA A 53 -1.00 -4.82 -7.50
C ALA A 53 0.05 -3.89 -6.87
N LEU A 54 -0.40 -2.83 -6.20
CA LEU A 54 0.46 -1.88 -5.50
C LEU A 54 1.23 -2.56 -4.36
N SER A 55 0.57 -3.35 -3.52
CA SER A 55 1.22 -4.06 -2.43
C SER A 55 2.27 -5.05 -2.93
N THR A 56 1.95 -5.76 -4.01
CA THR A 56 2.87 -6.68 -4.67
C THR A 56 4.12 -5.95 -5.16
N LEU A 57 3.93 -4.81 -5.83
CA LEU A 57 5.02 -3.97 -6.33
C LEU A 57 5.89 -3.46 -5.17
N LEU A 58 5.30 -2.89 -4.12
CA LEU A 58 6.06 -2.35 -3.00
C LEU A 58 6.87 -3.43 -2.26
N LEU A 59 6.30 -4.61 -2.05
CA LEU A 59 7.02 -5.73 -1.45
C LEU A 59 8.16 -6.22 -2.34
N ASP A 60 7.95 -6.29 -3.66
CA ASP A 60 9.01 -6.61 -4.61
C ASP A 60 10.13 -5.56 -4.56
N PHE A 61 9.81 -4.26 -4.45
CA PHE A 61 10.81 -3.21 -4.25
C PHE A 61 11.57 -3.37 -2.91
N ILE A 62 10.86 -3.60 -1.80
CA ILE A 62 11.47 -3.80 -0.48
C ILE A 62 12.47 -4.96 -0.52
N VAL A 63 12.08 -6.09 -1.11
CA VAL A 63 12.94 -7.29 -1.20
C VAL A 63 14.10 -7.07 -2.17
N ARG A 64 13.83 -6.52 -3.36
CA ARG A 64 14.82 -6.34 -4.43
C ARG A 64 15.90 -5.33 -4.06
N TYR A 65 15.53 -4.25 -3.38
CA TYR A 65 16.46 -3.21 -2.93
C TYR A 65 16.92 -3.39 -1.48
N ARG A 66 16.49 -4.48 -0.81
CA ARG A 66 16.88 -4.83 0.56
C ARG A 66 16.64 -3.68 1.55
N VAL A 67 15.50 -3.02 1.45
CA VAL A 67 15.11 -1.92 2.32
C VAL A 67 15.04 -2.43 3.77
N ARG A 68 15.85 -1.86 4.66
CA ARG A 68 15.98 -2.31 6.07
C ARG A 68 16.06 -1.16 7.07
N ASP A 69 16.06 0.05 6.58
CA ASP A 69 16.29 1.29 7.31
C ASP A 69 15.10 2.25 7.15
N LEU A 70 14.99 3.20 8.07
CA LEU A 70 13.91 4.16 8.07
C LEU A 70 13.86 5.03 6.79
N PRO A 71 14.97 5.59 6.28
CA PRO A 71 14.97 6.32 5.01
C PRO A 71 14.47 5.49 3.81
N GLY A 72 14.90 4.23 3.72
CA GLY A 72 14.38 3.31 2.70
C GLY A 72 12.86 3.10 2.84
N LEU A 73 12.34 2.93 4.06
CA LEU A 73 10.91 2.79 4.30
C LEU A 73 10.12 4.06 3.93
N MET A 74 10.67 5.25 4.24
CA MET A 74 10.08 6.53 3.84
C MET A 74 10.02 6.68 2.32
N THR A 75 11.04 6.17 1.61
CA THR A 75 11.06 6.18 0.13
C THR A 75 9.95 5.28 -0.43
N ILE A 76 9.75 4.09 0.13
CA ILE A 76 8.66 3.18 -0.26
C ILE A 76 7.29 3.80 0.04
N ALA A 77 7.15 4.47 1.19
CA ALA A 77 5.92 5.20 1.53
C ALA A 77 5.64 6.35 0.55
N GLY A 78 6.67 7.08 0.13
CA GLY A 78 6.55 8.14 -0.88
C GLY A 78 6.14 7.59 -2.25
N LEU A 79 6.73 6.46 -2.65
CA LEU A 79 6.35 5.76 -3.88
C LEU A 79 4.89 5.29 -3.84
N TYR A 80 4.46 4.72 -2.70
CA TYR A 80 3.05 4.39 -2.47
C TYR A 80 2.16 5.63 -2.62
N GLY A 81 2.48 6.73 -1.92
CA GLY A 81 1.67 7.93 -1.92
C GLY A 81 1.49 8.49 -3.33
N LEU A 82 2.58 8.53 -4.11
CA LEU A 82 2.57 8.96 -5.50
C LEU A 82 1.71 8.05 -6.39
N LEU A 83 1.93 6.74 -6.34
CA LEU A 83 1.20 5.78 -7.18
C LEU A 83 -0.28 5.71 -6.81
N ASN A 84 -0.61 5.72 -5.52
CA ASN A 84 -1.98 5.68 -5.04
C ASN A 84 -2.76 6.93 -5.45
N ALA A 85 -2.16 8.11 -5.32
CA ALA A 85 -2.80 9.36 -5.69
C ALA A 85 -3.00 9.51 -7.21
N LEU A 86 -2.02 9.08 -8.00
CA LEU A 86 -2.08 9.24 -9.46
C LEU A 86 -2.89 8.16 -10.16
N LEU A 87 -2.80 6.91 -9.72
CA LEU A 87 -3.40 5.77 -10.41
C LEU A 87 -4.76 5.38 -9.84
N LEU A 88 -4.90 5.43 -8.51
CA LEU A 88 -6.11 4.93 -7.83
C LEU A 88 -7.06 6.06 -7.43
N ASN A 89 -6.55 7.29 -7.25
CA ASN A 89 -7.35 8.43 -6.79
C ASN A 89 -7.12 9.72 -7.61
N PRO A 90 -7.16 9.64 -8.96
CA PRO A 90 -6.81 10.77 -9.83
C PRO A 90 -7.72 11.99 -9.61
N ASP A 91 -9.01 11.79 -9.40
CA ASP A 91 -10.00 12.88 -9.24
C ASP A 91 -9.69 13.76 -8.03
N THR A 92 -9.17 13.16 -6.96
CA THR A 92 -8.81 13.87 -5.73
C THR A 92 -7.49 14.62 -5.82
N THR A 93 -6.70 14.32 -6.85
CA THR A 93 -5.31 14.74 -7.01
C THR A 93 -5.15 15.77 -8.12
N LEU A 94 -5.81 15.57 -9.27
CA LEU A 94 -5.62 16.34 -10.49
C LEU A 94 -6.44 17.63 -10.55
N PHE A 95 -7.36 17.84 -9.59
CA PHE A 95 -8.27 18.99 -9.60
C PHE A 95 -7.55 20.34 -9.39
N ASP A 96 -6.44 20.39 -8.63
CA ASP A 96 -5.73 21.63 -8.26
C ASP A 96 -4.19 21.46 -8.22
N ILE A 97 -3.59 21.11 -9.37
CA ILE A 97 -2.12 21.08 -9.53
C ILE A 97 -1.57 22.52 -9.52
N PRO A 98 -0.53 22.85 -8.73
CA PRO A 98 0.43 21.97 -8.05
C PRO A 98 0.18 21.77 -6.53
N ARG A 99 -0.79 22.47 -5.95
CA ARG A 99 -0.98 22.52 -4.49
C ARG A 99 -1.35 21.16 -3.91
N THR A 100 -2.20 20.41 -4.59
CA THR A 100 -2.65 19.07 -4.16
C THR A 100 -1.55 18.02 -4.22
N LEU A 101 -0.64 18.12 -5.20
CA LEU A 101 0.53 17.24 -5.28
C LEU A 101 1.42 17.40 -4.04
N VAL A 102 1.78 18.63 -3.70
CA VAL A 102 2.70 18.89 -2.59
C VAL A 102 2.09 18.55 -1.22
N THR A 103 0.84 18.97 -0.98
CA THR A 103 0.22 18.86 0.35
C THR A 103 -0.51 17.54 0.57
N ARG A 104 -1.23 17.04 -0.43
CA ARG A 104 -2.11 15.87 -0.30
C ARG A 104 -1.42 14.58 -0.73
N VAL A 105 -0.65 14.61 -1.83
CA VAL A 105 0.06 13.43 -2.35
C VAL A 105 1.36 13.19 -1.61
N THR A 106 2.27 14.17 -1.62
CA THR A 106 3.57 14.01 -0.96
C THR A 106 3.47 14.05 0.56
N GLY A 107 2.49 14.78 1.11
CA GLY A 107 2.23 14.86 2.55
C GLY A 107 1.35 13.71 3.05
N ALA A 108 0.04 13.85 2.91
CA ALA A 108 -0.93 12.98 3.59
C ALA A 108 -0.87 11.51 3.16
N HIS A 109 -0.85 11.22 1.85
CA HIS A 109 -0.78 9.83 1.38
C HIS A 109 0.56 9.17 1.71
N THR A 110 1.68 9.89 1.62
CA THR A 110 2.99 9.36 2.04
C THR A 110 3.00 9.06 3.54
N LEU A 111 2.49 9.95 4.38
CA LEU A 111 2.50 9.79 5.83
C LEU A 111 1.62 8.62 6.27
N LEU A 112 0.42 8.49 5.69
CA LEU A 112 -0.42 7.31 5.92
C LEU A 112 0.20 6.04 5.36
N GLY A 113 0.82 6.10 4.18
CA GLY A 113 1.57 4.97 3.63
C GLY A 113 2.66 4.49 4.57
N LEU A 114 3.40 5.44 5.17
CA LEU A 114 4.43 5.15 6.17
C LEU A 114 3.83 4.53 7.43
N GLU A 115 2.75 5.09 7.95
CA GLU A 115 2.04 4.56 9.12
C GLU A 115 1.54 3.13 8.88
N MET A 116 0.87 2.90 7.75
CA MET A 116 0.36 1.58 7.36
C MET A 116 1.50 0.57 7.14
N LEU A 117 2.63 0.98 6.59
CA LEU A 117 3.83 0.14 6.48
C LEU A 117 4.40 -0.21 7.86
N ILE A 118 4.46 0.75 8.79
CA ILE A 118 4.91 0.51 10.17
C ILE A 118 3.95 -0.45 10.88
N LEU A 119 2.64 -0.26 10.75
CA LEU A 119 1.62 -1.16 11.30
C LEU A 119 1.76 -2.57 10.73
N PHE A 120 1.91 -2.69 9.41
CA PHE A 120 2.15 -3.97 8.75
C PHE A 120 3.41 -4.67 9.28
N LEU A 121 4.51 -3.94 9.46
CA LEU A 121 5.75 -4.47 10.03
C LEU A 121 5.57 -4.86 11.50
N ALA A 122 4.81 -4.10 12.29
CA ALA A 122 4.52 -4.45 13.68
C ALA A 122 3.70 -5.75 13.76
N LEU A 123 2.70 -5.92 12.90
CA LEU A 123 1.86 -7.12 12.83
C LEU A 123 2.61 -8.36 12.37
N THR A 124 3.62 -8.21 11.49
CA THR A 124 4.36 -9.33 10.90
C THR A 124 5.69 -9.63 11.60
N GLY A 125 6.33 -8.62 12.20
CA GLY A 125 7.66 -8.70 12.82
C GLY A 125 7.68 -8.92 14.33
N GLY A 126 6.53 -8.86 15.02
CA GLY A 126 6.43 -8.94 16.48
C GLY A 126 6.97 -10.22 17.14
N HIS A 127 7.23 -11.29 16.36
CA HIS A 127 7.71 -12.57 16.88
C HIS A 127 9.24 -12.66 17.09
N LEU A 128 10.01 -11.63 16.73
CA LEU A 128 11.49 -11.66 16.81
C LEU A 128 12.07 -11.00 18.08
N ARG A 129 11.23 -10.72 19.10
CA ARG A 129 11.63 -10.06 20.35
C ARG A 129 11.17 -10.78 21.63
N SER A 130 11.06 -12.11 21.61
CA SER A 130 10.86 -12.94 22.82
C SER A 130 12.10 -13.70 23.18
#